data_AF-A0A7C2VID2-F1
#
_entry.id   AF-A0A7C2VID2-F1
#
_cell.length_a   1.000
_cell.length_b   1.000
_cell.length_c   1.000
_cell.angle_alpha   90.00
_cell.angle_beta   90.00
_cell.angle_gamma   90.00
#
_symmetry.space_group_name_H-M   'P 1'
#
loop_
_entity.id
_entity.type
_entity.pdbx_description
1 polymer ?
#
loop_
_entity_poly.entity_id
_entity_poly.type
_entity_poly.pdbx_seq_one_letter_code
_entity_poly.pdbx_strand_id
1 'polypeptide(L)'
;MAGLSVADVFERTRRNHGLEHATVGVLIQRLGPTIRLVARSTPRGFYIYGQLPTEAVRAAVDEALARLRAGETELAVSPLCGTNIAVAGLLAGLSSLAVASAARRPLDRLVGAVVAGTFAVLLAQPLGRLAQARVTTSADMRGLRVRRVERFDAGRIPVHWVETEFAGE
;
A
#
# COMPACT_ATOMS: atom_id res chain seq x y z
N MET A 1 17.00 5.07 25.96
CA MET A 1 16.40 4.93 24.63
C MET A 1 14.92 4.69 24.83
N ALA A 2 14.07 5.70 24.65
CA ALA A 2 12.63 5.53 24.82
C ALA A 2 12.11 4.59 23.71
N GLY A 3 11.40 3.53 24.08
CA GLY A 3 10.76 2.65 23.10
C GLY A 3 9.65 3.39 22.36
N LEU A 4 9.48 3.10 21.06
CA LEU A 4 8.38 3.65 20.26
C LEU A 4 7.03 3.22 20.87
N SER A 5 6.11 4.16 21.03
CA SER A 5 4.73 3.82 21.42
C SER A 5 4.01 3.12 20.27
N VAL A 6 2.90 2.43 20.56
CA VAL A 6 2.06 1.81 19.53
C VAL A 6 1.55 2.85 18.51
N ALA A 7 1.22 4.06 18.98
CA ALA A 7 0.80 5.16 18.13
C ALA A 7 1.92 5.60 17.16
N ASP A 8 3.16 5.68 17.66
CA ASP A 8 4.32 6.01 16.81
C ASP A 8 4.56 4.93 15.76
N VAL A 9 4.50 3.66 16.15
CA VAL A 9 4.66 2.52 15.23
C VAL A 9 3.62 2.58 14.11
N PHE A 10 2.37 2.88 14.45
CA PHE A 10 1.29 2.98 13.48
C PHE A 10 1.48 4.16 12.51
N GLU A 11 1.73 5.36 13.03
CA GLU A 11 1.90 6.55 12.19
C GLU A 11 3.13 6.45 11.27
N ARG A 12 4.24 5.90 11.77
CA ARG A 12 5.43 5.65 10.95
C ARG A 12 5.14 4.67 9.83
N THR A 13 4.40 3.61 10.12
CA THR A 13 4.00 2.64 9.10
C THR A 13 3.18 3.31 8.02
N ARG A 14 2.23 4.18 8.37
CA ARG A 14 1.40 4.91 7.40
C ARG A 14 2.22 5.83 6.50
N ARG A 15 3.18 6.58 7.07
CA ARG A 15 4.04 7.48 6.31
C ARG A 15 4.98 6.72 5.37
N ASN A 16 5.59 5.64 5.86
CA ASN A 16 6.41 4.77 5.02
C ASN A 16 5.60 4.11 3.90
N HIS A 17 4.35 3.73 4.18
CA HIS A 17 3.43 3.20 3.18
C HIS A 17 3.03 4.23 2.11
N GLY A 18 2.85 5.49 2.50
CA GLY A 18 2.67 6.58 1.54
C GLY A 18 3.91 6.78 0.65
N LEU A 19 5.11 6.78 1.24
CA LEU A 19 6.36 6.90 0.47
C LEU A 19 6.62 5.68 -0.42
N GLU A 20 6.28 4.47 0.03
CA GLU A 20 6.34 3.25 -0.76
C GLU A 20 5.46 3.36 -2.01
N HIS A 21 4.18 3.76 -1.85
CA HIS A 21 3.26 3.96 -2.96
C HIS A 21 3.80 4.96 -3.97
N ALA A 22 4.30 6.10 -3.50
CA ALA A 22 4.87 7.12 -4.35
C ALA A 22 6.11 6.61 -5.10
N THR A 23 7.00 5.89 -4.41
CA THR A 23 8.22 5.29 -4.99
C THR A 23 7.86 4.29 -6.09
N VAL A 24 6.92 3.38 -5.83
CA VAL A 24 6.45 2.41 -6.83
C VAL A 24 5.81 3.12 -8.03
N GLY A 25 5.02 4.16 -7.78
CA GLY A 25 4.44 4.98 -8.85
C GLY A 25 5.50 5.60 -9.75
N VAL A 26 6.55 6.19 -9.16
CA VAL A 26 7.68 6.77 -9.90
C VAL A 26 8.46 5.69 -10.67
N LEU A 27 8.70 4.51 -10.07
CA LEU A 27 9.35 3.38 -10.76
C LEU A 27 8.56 2.93 -11.99
N ILE A 28 7.24 2.80 -11.87
CA ILE A 28 6.35 2.45 -12.99
C ILE A 28 6.38 3.54 -14.08
N GLN A 29 6.38 4.82 -13.69
CA GLN A 29 6.50 5.93 -14.64
C GLN A 29 7.83 5.90 -15.41
N ARG A 30 8.94 5.58 -14.74
CA ARG A 30 10.29 5.60 -15.32
C ARG A 30 10.62 4.34 -16.14
N LEU A 31 10.23 3.17 -15.65
CA LEU A 31 10.64 1.87 -16.20
C LEU A 31 9.52 1.18 -16.99
N GLY A 32 8.31 1.73 -16.95
CA GLY A 32 7.15 1.25 -17.68
C GLY A 32 6.21 0.36 -16.85
N PRO A 33 4.98 0.15 -17.33
CA PRO A 33 3.93 -0.59 -16.61
C PRO A 33 4.15 -2.11 -16.56
N THR A 34 5.11 -2.63 -17.32
CA THR A 34 5.39 -4.08 -17.41
C THR A 34 6.38 -4.56 -16.34
N ILE A 35 6.97 -3.65 -15.56
CA ILE A 35 7.86 -4.04 -14.47
C ILE A 35 7.10 -4.88 -13.44
N ARG A 36 7.74 -5.96 -13.00
CA ARG A 36 7.18 -6.85 -11.98
C ARG A 36 7.88 -6.57 -10.67
N LEU A 37 7.16 -5.95 -9.76
CA LEU A 37 7.63 -5.72 -8.41
C LEU A 37 6.50 -5.90 -7.40
N VAL A 38 6.89 -6.14 -6.15
CA VAL A 38 6.03 -6.10 -4.97
C VAL A 38 6.70 -5.18 -3.97
N ALA A 39 5.93 -4.45 -3.17
CA ALA A 39 6.49 -3.64 -2.09
C ALA A 39 5.76 -3.91 -0.77
N ARG A 40 6.44 -3.65 0.34
CA ARG A 40 5.93 -3.87 1.69
C ARG A 40 6.51 -2.90 2.70
N SER A 41 5.63 -2.18 3.38
CA SER A 41 5.99 -1.18 4.39
C SER A 41 6.12 -1.72 5.80
N THR A 42 6.93 -0.99 6.57
CA THR A 42 7.21 -1.22 7.98
C THR A 42 7.32 0.13 8.72
N PRO A 43 7.40 0.14 10.06
CA PRO A 43 7.66 1.38 10.81
C PRO A 43 9.05 2.01 10.56
N ARG A 44 9.99 1.27 9.97
CA ARG A 44 11.39 1.71 9.78
C ARG A 44 11.79 1.94 8.32
N GLY A 45 10.82 1.81 7.41
CA GLY A 45 11.07 1.87 5.98
C GLY A 45 10.19 0.89 5.22
N PHE A 46 10.62 0.49 4.03
CA PHE A 46 9.87 -0.45 3.19
C PHE A 46 10.80 -1.28 2.30
N TYR A 47 10.30 -2.45 1.90
CA TYR A 47 10.96 -3.35 0.97
C TYR A 47 10.35 -3.22 -0.42
N ILE A 48 11.19 -3.36 -1.46
CA ILE A 48 10.78 -3.53 -2.86
C ILE A 48 11.44 -4.81 -3.37
N TYR A 49 10.61 -5.74 -3.83
CA TYR A 49 11.01 -7.03 -4.40
C TYR A 49 10.88 -6.93 -5.92
N GLY A 50 11.96 -7.13 -6.66
CA GLY A 50 11.91 -7.08 -8.13
C GLY A 50 13.28 -6.94 -8.77
N GLN A 51 13.37 -7.31 -10.05
CA GLN A 51 14.60 -7.15 -10.82
C GLN A 51 14.75 -5.68 -11.25
N LEU A 52 15.28 -4.85 -10.36
CA LEU A 52 15.43 -3.41 -10.56
C LEU A 52 16.91 -2.98 -10.39
N PRO A 53 17.38 -1.98 -11.15
CA PRO A 53 18.62 -1.30 -10.84
C PRO A 53 18.50 -0.57 -9.49
N THR A 54 19.47 -0.76 -8.58
CA THR A 54 19.45 -0.12 -7.25
C THR A 54 19.43 1.41 -7.37
N GLU A 55 20.10 1.96 -8.38
CA GLU A 55 20.17 3.38 -8.69
C GLU A 55 18.80 3.92 -9.12
N ALA A 56 18.03 3.12 -9.87
CA ALA A 56 16.66 3.48 -10.24
C ALA A 56 15.74 3.53 -9.02
N VAL A 57 15.89 2.58 -8.08
CA VAL A 57 15.16 2.60 -6.80
C VAL A 57 15.53 3.84 -5.99
N ARG A 58 16.83 4.14 -5.86
CA ARG A 58 17.29 5.34 -5.12
C ARG A 58 16.73 6.63 -5.71
N ALA A 59 16.86 6.81 -7.03
CA ALA A 59 16.32 7.99 -7.72
C ALA A 59 14.79 8.09 -7.58
N ALA A 60 14.08 6.96 -7.64
CA ALA A 60 12.62 6.96 -7.49
C ALA A 60 12.18 7.32 -6.07
N VAL A 61 12.89 6.85 -5.03
CA VAL A 61 12.62 7.20 -3.64
C VAL A 61 12.83 8.71 -3.41
N ASP A 62 13.94 9.26 -3.91
CA ASP A 62 14.27 10.67 -3.76
C ASP A 62 13.23 11.57 -4.46
N GLU A 63 12.84 11.22 -5.69
CA GLU A 63 11.78 11.91 -6.42
C GLU A 63 10.44 11.81 -5.70
N ALA A 64 10.04 10.60 -5.28
CA ALA A 64 8.79 10.37 -4.58
C ALA A 64 8.69 11.21 -3.30
N LEU A 65 9.76 11.26 -2.50
CA LEU A 65 9.82 12.07 -1.30
C LEU A 65 9.72 13.57 -1.63
N ALA A 66 10.42 14.04 -2.67
CA ALA A 66 10.36 15.43 -3.12
C ALA A 66 8.94 15.83 -3.56
N ARG A 67 8.28 15.00 -4.37
CA ARG A 67 6.93 15.24 -4.90
C ARG A 67 5.87 15.21 -3.80
N LEU A 68 5.95 14.27 -2.86
CA LEU A 68 5.07 14.25 -1.68
C LEU A 68 5.24 15.51 -0.82
N ARG A 69 6.48 15.96 -0.60
CA ARG A 69 6.75 17.22 0.10
C ARG A 69 6.27 18.46 -0.66
N ALA A 70 6.25 18.40 -1.99
CA ALA A 70 5.70 19.44 -2.85
C ALA A 70 4.15 19.47 -2.88
N GLY A 71 3.49 18.53 -2.19
CA GLY A 71 2.03 18.49 -2.06
C GLY A 71 1.33 17.56 -3.04
N GLU A 72 2.04 16.71 -3.77
CA GLU A 72 1.43 15.67 -4.62
C GLU A 72 0.92 14.49 -3.78
N THR A 73 -0.04 14.75 -2.90
CA THR A 73 -0.52 13.79 -1.89
C THR A 73 -1.16 12.54 -2.48
N GLU A 74 -1.70 12.63 -3.70
CA GLU A 74 -2.29 11.49 -4.42
C GLU A 74 -1.29 10.36 -4.67
N LEU A 75 0.02 10.66 -4.71
CA LEU A 75 1.07 9.64 -4.84
C LEU A 75 1.13 8.67 -3.66
N ALA A 76 0.60 9.06 -2.49
CA ALA A 76 0.54 8.20 -1.31
C ALA A 76 -0.59 7.15 -1.39
N VAL A 77 -1.41 7.15 -2.44
CA VAL A 77 -2.51 6.20 -2.65
C VAL A 77 -2.26 5.42 -3.94
N SER A 78 -2.26 4.08 -3.84
CA SER A 78 -1.97 3.22 -4.98
C SER A 78 -3.20 2.45 -5.46
N PRO A 79 -3.42 2.32 -6.78
CA PRO A 79 -4.43 1.40 -7.30
C PRO A 79 -4.09 -0.08 -7.02
N LEU A 80 -2.80 -0.40 -6.79
CA LEU A 80 -2.29 -1.76 -6.60
C LEU A 80 -2.09 -2.15 -5.13
N CYS A 81 -2.57 -1.32 -4.19
CA CYS A 81 -2.42 -1.59 -2.75
C CYS A 81 -3.26 -2.79 -2.29
N GLY A 82 -2.68 -3.64 -1.44
CA GLY A 82 -3.39 -4.76 -0.80
C GLY A 82 -4.61 -4.33 0.03
N THR A 83 -4.66 -3.09 0.54
CA THR A 83 -5.84 -2.54 1.21
C THR A 83 -7.08 -2.57 0.32
N ASN A 84 -6.95 -2.37 -1.00
CA ASN A 84 -8.08 -2.46 -1.92
C ASN A 84 -8.67 -3.88 -1.96
N ILE A 85 -7.80 -4.89 -1.98
CA ILE A 85 -8.19 -6.30 -1.99
C ILE A 85 -8.86 -6.68 -0.67
N ALA A 86 -8.30 -6.23 0.46
CA ALA A 86 -8.85 -6.49 1.79
C ALA A 86 -10.25 -5.89 1.96
N VAL A 87 -10.44 -4.63 1.54
CA VAL A 87 -11.76 -3.96 1.57
C VAL A 87 -12.75 -4.67 0.65
N ALA A 88 -12.35 -5.05 -0.56
CA ALA A 88 -13.21 -5.79 -1.48
C ALA A 88 -13.64 -7.15 -0.91
N GLY A 89 -12.70 -7.92 -0.36
CA GLY A 89 -12.99 -9.22 0.25
C GLY A 89 -13.93 -9.11 1.45
N LEU A 90 -13.71 -8.11 2.32
CA LEU A 90 -14.58 -7.87 3.47
C LEU A 90 -16.01 -7.52 3.04
N LEU A 91 -16.16 -6.55 2.14
CA LEU A 91 -17.48 -6.11 1.69
C LEU A 91 -18.22 -7.21 0.94
N ALA A 92 -17.53 -7.93 0.04
CA ALA A 92 -18.12 -9.04 -0.70
C ALA A 92 -18.52 -10.20 0.22
N GLY A 93 -17.69 -10.55 1.19
CA GLY A 93 -17.98 -11.61 2.15
C GLY A 93 -19.20 -11.28 3.02
N LEU A 94 -19.24 -10.07 3.58
CA LEU A 94 -20.35 -9.62 4.43
C LEU A 94 -21.66 -9.47 3.66
N SER A 95 -21.64 -8.92 2.45
CA SER A 95 -22.86 -8.79 1.63
C SER A 95 -23.39 -10.15 1.20
N SER A 96 -22.51 -11.06 0.78
CA SER A 96 -22.86 -12.42 0.39
C SER A 96 -23.48 -13.19 1.56
N LEU A 97 -22.88 -13.09 2.75
CA LEU A 97 -23.39 -13.72 3.96
C LEU A 97 -24.77 -13.17 4.34
N ALA A 98 -24.93 -11.85 4.35
CA ALA A 98 -26.21 -11.21 4.69
C ALA A 98 -27.36 -11.69 3.80
N VAL A 99 -27.13 -11.76 2.47
CA VAL A 99 -28.16 -12.22 1.52
C VAL A 99 -28.40 -13.73 1.61
N ALA A 100 -27.34 -14.53 1.74
CA ALA A 100 -27.46 -15.98 1.89
C ALA A 100 -28.26 -16.36 3.15
N SER A 101 -28.09 -15.63 4.25
CA SER A 101 -28.81 -15.85 5.50
C SER A 101 -30.30 -15.50 5.43
N ALA A 102 -30.70 -14.59 4.53
CA ALA A 102 -32.09 -14.14 4.40
C ALA A 102 -32.95 -15.04 3.50
N ALA A 103 -32.35 -15.71 2.51
CA ALA A 103 -33.08 -16.55 1.57
C ALA A 103 -33.41 -17.94 2.14
N ARG A 104 -34.54 -18.54 1.70
CA ARG A 104 -34.97 -19.88 2.14
C ARG A 104 -34.54 -21.00 1.19
N ARG A 105 -34.58 -20.77 -0.12
CA ARG A 105 -34.26 -21.78 -1.14
C ARG A 105 -32.76 -21.78 -1.44
N PRO A 106 -32.10 -22.95 -1.58
CA PRO A 106 -30.66 -23.03 -1.83
C PRO A 106 -30.19 -22.27 -3.08
N LEU A 107 -30.97 -22.31 -4.17
CA LEU A 107 -30.62 -21.61 -5.40
C LEU A 107 -30.68 -20.08 -5.22
N ASP A 108 -31.74 -19.57 -4.60
CA ASP A 108 -31.90 -18.13 -4.33
C ASP A 108 -30.80 -17.60 -3.40
N ARG A 109 -30.37 -18.41 -2.42
CA ARG A 109 -29.21 -18.10 -1.56
C ARG A 109 -27.94 -17.94 -2.37
N LEU A 110 -27.63 -18.91 -3.23
CA LEU A 110 -26.41 -18.90 -4.02
C LEU A 110 -26.41 -17.73 -5.00
N VAL A 111 -27.49 -17.58 -5.78
CA VAL A 111 -27.61 -16.50 -6.78
C VAL A 111 -27.57 -15.13 -6.10
N GLY A 112 -28.34 -14.95 -5.02
CA GLY A 112 -28.37 -13.70 -4.26
C GLY A 112 -27.00 -13.36 -3.66
N ALA A 113 -26.31 -14.34 -3.08
CA ALA A 113 -24.97 -14.14 -2.53
C ALA A 113 -23.96 -13.73 -3.61
N VAL A 114 -23.94 -14.41 -4.76
CA VAL A 114 -23.06 -14.06 -5.88
C VAL A 114 -23.32 -12.64 -6.37
N VAL A 115 -24.58 -12.29 -6.62
CA VAL A 115 -24.96 -10.94 -7.08
C VAL A 115 -24.54 -9.89 -6.06
N ALA A 116 -24.84 -10.10 -4.78
CA ALA A 116 -24.49 -9.17 -3.70
C ALA A 116 -22.97 -9.01 -3.54
N GLY A 117 -22.21 -10.10 -3.65
CA GLY A 117 -20.76 -10.09 -3.61
C GLY A 117 -20.17 -9.30 -4.79
N THR A 118 -20.66 -9.53 -6.01
CA THR A 118 -20.21 -8.79 -7.20
C THR A 118 -20.46 -7.30 -7.08
N PHE A 119 -21.65 -6.87 -6.66
CA PHE A 119 -21.93 -5.45 -6.43
C PHE A 119 -21.04 -4.85 -5.35
N ALA A 120 -20.79 -5.58 -4.26
CA ALA A 120 -19.90 -5.13 -3.21
C ALA A 120 -18.46 -4.92 -3.69
N VAL A 121 -17.93 -5.78 -4.57
CA VAL A 121 -16.60 -5.59 -5.18
C VAL A 121 -16.54 -4.32 -6.03
N LEU A 122 -17.59 -4.02 -6.81
CA LEU A 122 -17.66 -2.78 -7.59
C LEU A 122 -17.63 -1.54 -6.69
N LEU A 123 -18.39 -1.57 -5.60
CA LEU A 123 -18.42 -0.48 -4.61
C LEU A 123 -17.14 -0.38 -3.78
N ALA A 124 -16.36 -1.46 -3.68
CA ALA A 124 -15.15 -1.50 -2.88
C ALA A 124 -14.00 -0.64 -3.46
N GLN A 125 -13.98 -0.35 -4.76
CA GLN A 125 -12.90 0.44 -5.36
C GLN A 125 -12.72 1.85 -4.75
N PRO A 126 -13.76 2.72 -4.71
CA PRO A 126 -13.64 4.03 -4.08
C PRO A 126 -13.40 3.92 -2.56
N LEU A 127 -14.02 2.92 -1.90
CA LEU A 127 -13.87 2.70 -0.46
C LEU A 127 -12.45 2.25 -0.08
N GLY A 128 -11.81 1.41 -0.91
CA GLY A 128 -10.43 0.97 -0.72
C GLY A 128 -9.46 2.14 -0.80
N ARG A 129 -9.62 3.04 -1.78
CA ARG A 129 -8.81 4.26 -1.88
C ARG A 129 -9.02 5.19 -0.69
N LEU A 130 -10.26 5.36 -0.22
CA LEU A 130 -10.56 6.14 0.97
C LEU A 130 -9.90 5.53 2.22
N ALA A 131 -10.00 4.21 2.39
CA ALA A 131 -9.36 3.49 3.48
C ALA A 131 -7.84 3.64 3.45
N GLN A 132 -7.22 3.62 2.26
CA GLN A 132 -5.80 3.94 2.13
C GLN A 132 -5.50 5.35 2.66
N ALA A 133 -6.11 6.37 2.07
CA ALA A 133 -5.83 7.77 2.40
C ALA A 133 -6.08 8.12 3.87
N ARG A 134 -7.03 7.45 4.53
CA ARG A 134 -7.45 7.78 5.90
C ARG A 134 -6.88 6.85 6.97
N VAL A 135 -6.54 5.60 6.63
CA VAL A 135 -6.19 4.57 7.62
C VAL A 135 -4.81 4.00 7.36
N THR A 136 -4.52 3.54 6.14
CA THR A 136 -3.31 2.72 5.91
C THR A 136 -2.12 3.50 5.38
N THR A 137 -2.32 4.71 4.84
CA THR A 137 -1.26 5.58 4.32
C THR A 137 -1.34 6.99 4.92
N SER A 138 -0.25 7.74 4.75
CA SER A 138 -0.14 9.16 5.08
C SER A 138 0.78 9.83 4.06
N ALA A 139 0.37 10.99 3.55
CA ALA A 139 1.20 11.83 2.67
C ALA A 139 2.09 12.81 3.46
N ASP A 140 2.00 12.84 4.80
CA ASP A 140 2.79 13.73 5.65
C ASP A 140 4.25 13.24 5.76
N MET A 141 5.14 13.87 5.00
CA MET A 141 6.58 13.56 4.98
C MET A 141 7.39 14.47 5.91
N ARG A 142 6.75 15.21 6.83
CA ARG A 142 7.48 16.05 7.80
C ARG A 142 8.33 15.18 8.72
N GLY A 143 9.58 15.59 8.89
CA GLY A 143 10.55 14.87 9.71
C GLY A 143 11.10 13.58 9.07
N LEU A 144 10.39 12.94 8.15
CA LEU A 144 10.84 11.71 7.50
C LEU A 144 12.07 11.97 6.61
N ARG A 145 13.12 11.17 6.75
CA ARG A 145 14.30 11.14 5.89
C ARG A 145 14.59 9.72 5.44
N VAL A 146 15.12 9.58 4.23
CA VAL A 146 15.62 8.31 3.71
C VAL A 146 17.07 8.20 4.15
N ARG A 147 17.37 7.20 4.98
CA ARG A 147 18.70 7.00 5.55
C ARG A 147 19.61 6.24 4.59
N ARG A 148 19.11 5.17 3.99
CA ARG A 148 19.84 4.37 3.00
C ARG A 148 18.91 3.54 2.14
N VAL A 149 19.40 3.19 0.95
CA VAL A 149 18.79 2.24 0.02
C VAL A 149 19.81 1.15 -0.25
N GLU A 150 19.52 -0.05 0.24
CA GLU A 150 20.39 -1.22 0.14
C GLU A 150 19.72 -2.32 -0.67
N ARG A 151 20.54 -3.15 -1.32
CA ARG A 151 20.09 -4.34 -2.02
C ARG A 151 20.58 -5.58 -1.29
N PHE A 152 19.69 -6.54 -1.14
CA PHE A 152 19.96 -7.88 -0.65
C PHE A 152 19.52 -8.89 -1.71
N ASP A 153 20.36 -9.86 -2.01
CA ASP A 153 19.98 -10.98 -2.85
C ASP A 153 19.37 -12.08 -1.96
N ALA A 154 18.05 -12.03 -1.78
CA ALA A 154 17.31 -13.02 -1.00
C ALA A 154 16.69 -14.08 -1.94
N GLY A 155 17.50 -15.07 -2.31
CA GLY A 155 17.08 -16.13 -3.24
C GLY A 155 17.09 -15.66 -4.70
N ARG A 156 16.03 -15.99 -5.46
CA ARG A 156 15.96 -15.69 -6.90
C ARG A 156 15.50 -14.27 -7.24
N ILE A 157 14.96 -13.53 -6.28
CA ILE A 157 14.37 -12.21 -6.50
C ILE A 157 15.19 -11.19 -5.69
N PRO A 158 15.78 -10.16 -6.34
CA PRO A 158 16.46 -9.09 -5.61
C PRO A 158 15.48 -8.34 -4.71
N VAL A 159 15.96 -7.97 -3.52
CA VAL A 159 15.21 -7.20 -2.55
C VAL A 159 15.94 -5.90 -2.29
N HIS A 160 15.23 -4.78 -2.42
CA HIS A 160 15.72 -3.46 -2.05
C HIS A 160 15.07 -3.06 -0.73
N TRP A 161 15.88 -2.67 0.23
CA TRP A 161 15.44 -2.11 1.50
C TRP A 161 15.69 -0.61 1.52
N VAL A 162 14.62 0.13 1.75
CA VAL A 162 14.66 1.59 1.92
C VAL A 162 14.48 1.85 3.40
N GLU A 163 15.54 2.23 4.10
CA GLU A 163 15.49 2.59 5.51
C GLU A 163 15.12 4.06 5.67
N THR A 164 14.16 4.33 6.54
CA THR A 164 13.70 5.68 6.87
C THR A 164 13.91 5.98 8.34
N GLU A 165 14.17 7.24 8.65
CA GLU A 165 14.25 7.77 10.01
C GLU A 165 13.40 9.04 10.12
N PHE A 166 13.09 9.46 11.36
CA PHE A 166 12.35 10.69 11.61
C PHE A 166 13.23 11.65 12.41
N ALA A 167 13.32 12.90 11.95
CA ALA A 167 14.10 13.94 12.61
C ALA A 167 13.61 14.14 14.06
N GLY A 168 14.51 14.03 15.03
CA GLY A 168 14.20 14.08 16.47
C GLY A 168 14.41 12.76 17.21
N GLU A 169 14.90 11.71 16.53
CA GLU A 169 15.42 10.47 17.11
C GLU A 169 16.94 10.45 17.24
#